data_AF-A0A257M7L1-F1
#
_entry.id   AF-A0A257M7L1-F1
#
_cell.length_a   1.000
_cell.length_b   1.000
_cell.length_c   1.000
_cell.angle_alpha   90.00
_cell.angle_beta   90.00
_cell.angle_gamma   90.00
#
_symmetry.space_group_name_H-M   'P 1'
#
loop_
_entity.id
_entity.type
_entity.pdbx_description
1 polymer ?
#
loop_
_entity_poly.entity_id
_entity_poly.type
_entity_poly.pdbx_seq_one_letter_code
_entity_poly.pdbx_strand_id
1 'polypeptide(L)'
;GNDLAAFLFGHKITVYGNAQDGVGNTMDAGEIVVKGRAGDVLGFSMRGGEIYVRESCGYRTALHLKEYEDKRPVLVVGGTSQDFLGEYMAGGIVILLDLRGQGYNAHFIGTGMHGGAIYLRGTVEPDQVVPTGRFWTVMSPGLWIVFLKQERTRKRS
;
A
#
# COMPACT_ATOMS: atom_id res chain seq x y z
N GLY A 1 -0.46 -14.15 13.72
CA GLY A 1 -0.42 -13.16 14.81
C GLY A 1 0.21 -11.89 14.30
N ASN A 2 0.64 -11.02 15.20
CA ASN A 2 1.39 -9.81 14.88
C ASN A 2 2.73 -10.13 14.21
N ASP A 3 3.22 -9.21 13.39
CA ASP A 3 4.53 -9.25 12.71
C ASP A 3 4.76 -10.51 11.88
N LEU A 4 3.70 -11.08 11.31
CA LEU A 4 3.82 -12.21 10.39
C LEU A 4 4.79 -11.85 9.24
N ALA A 5 5.80 -12.69 9.04
CA ALA A 5 6.81 -12.48 8.00
C ALA A 5 7.57 -11.14 8.12
N ALA A 6 7.78 -10.67 9.35
CA ALA A 6 8.81 -9.66 9.58
C ALA A 6 10.16 -10.15 9.04
N PHE A 7 10.87 -9.27 8.32
CA PHE A 7 12.18 -9.54 7.70
C PHE A 7 12.19 -10.67 6.66
N LEU A 8 11.04 -11.01 6.06
CA LEU A 8 10.97 -12.05 5.04
C LEU A 8 11.90 -11.75 3.86
N PHE A 9 12.69 -12.75 3.48
CA PHE A 9 13.68 -12.65 2.41
C PHE A 9 13.57 -13.87 1.48
N GLY A 10 12.55 -13.88 0.62
CA GLY A 10 12.44 -14.78 -0.54
C GLY A 10 11.47 -15.94 -0.42
N HIS A 11 10.82 -16.12 0.73
CA HIS A 11 9.90 -17.25 0.94
C HIS A 11 8.47 -16.90 0.52
N LYS A 12 7.63 -17.93 0.34
CA LYS A 12 6.20 -17.78 0.07
C LYS A 12 5.37 -18.21 1.28
N ILE A 13 4.45 -17.36 1.72
CA ILE A 13 3.56 -17.63 2.84
C ILE A 13 2.11 -17.44 2.41
N THR A 14 1.25 -18.40 2.74
CA THR A 14 -0.21 -18.26 2.59
C THR A 14 -0.89 -18.35 3.95
N VAL A 15 -1.68 -17.34 4.28
CA VAL A 15 -2.55 -17.29 5.46
C VAL A 15 -3.98 -17.56 5.03
N TYR A 16 -4.56 -18.67 5.48
CA TYR A 16 -5.93 -19.06 5.10
C TYR A 16 -7.03 -18.30 5.86
N GLY A 17 -6.67 -17.56 6.90
CA GLY A 17 -7.58 -16.70 7.68
C GLY A 17 -7.14 -15.24 7.70
N ASN A 18 -7.40 -14.58 8.82
CA ASN A 18 -7.00 -13.20 9.07
C ASN A 18 -5.56 -13.14 9.60
N ALA A 19 -4.85 -12.07 9.24
CA ALA A 19 -3.60 -11.67 9.86
C ALA A 19 -3.83 -10.46 10.79
N GLN A 20 -3.00 -10.32 11.81
CA GLN A 20 -3.03 -9.17 12.72
C GLN A 20 -2.10 -8.07 12.18
N ASP A 21 -1.51 -7.27 13.06
CA ASP A 21 -0.76 -6.06 12.67
C ASP A 21 0.65 -6.41 12.20
N GLY A 22 1.27 -5.54 11.40
CA GLY A 22 2.70 -5.62 11.06
C GLY A 22 3.08 -6.71 10.05
N VAL A 23 2.12 -7.25 9.30
CA VAL A 23 2.41 -8.26 8.27
C VAL A 23 3.42 -7.71 7.26
N GLY A 24 4.51 -8.44 7.03
CA GLY A 24 5.56 -8.04 6.08
C GLY A 24 6.41 -6.86 6.56
N ASN A 25 6.48 -6.62 7.87
CA ASN A 25 7.35 -5.60 8.44
C ASN A 25 8.81 -5.79 8.01
N THR A 26 9.40 -4.81 7.33
CA THR A 26 10.78 -4.85 6.83
C THR A 26 11.02 -6.05 5.89
N MET A 27 9.97 -6.56 5.23
CA MET A 27 10.08 -7.57 4.19
C MET A 27 10.91 -7.05 3.02
N ASP A 28 11.84 -7.88 2.54
CA ASP A 28 12.83 -7.47 1.55
C ASP A 28 12.78 -8.32 0.27
N ALA A 29 12.22 -9.54 0.34
CA ALA A 29 11.86 -10.35 -0.82
C ALA A 29 10.81 -11.42 -0.45
N GLY A 30 10.18 -12.04 -1.45
CA GLY A 30 9.24 -13.14 -1.27
C GLY A 30 7.78 -12.76 -1.57
N GLU A 31 6.85 -13.60 -1.12
CA GLU A 31 5.42 -13.46 -1.40
C GLU A 31 4.59 -13.78 -0.14
N ILE A 32 3.62 -12.93 0.18
CA ILE A 32 2.63 -13.19 1.24
C ILE A 32 1.23 -13.10 0.64
N VAL A 33 0.41 -14.14 0.83
CA VAL A 33 -1.00 -14.15 0.44
C VAL A 33 -1.87 -14.32 1.68
N VAL A 34 -2.66 -13.31 2.03
CA VAL A 34 -3.65 -13.35 3.10
C VAL A 34 -5.04 -13.52 2.50
N LYS A 35 -5.69 -14.66 2.80
CA LYS A 35 -7.04 -14.96 2.31
C LYS A 35 -8.11 -14.19 3.10
N GLY A 36 -7.84 -13.69 4.30
CA GLY A 36 -8.76 -12.83 5.04
C GLY A 36 -8.41 -11.35 4.96
N ARG A 37 -8.60 -10.65 6.09
CA ARG A 37 -8.12 -9.27 6.33
C ARG A 37 -6.71 -9.25 6.92
N ALA A 38 -6.03 -8.12 6.82
CA ALA A 38 -4.81 -7.81 7.55
C ALA A 38 -5.05 -6.65 8.53
N GLY A 39 -4.29 -6.60 9.61
CA GLY A 39 -4.38 -5.53 10.61
C GLY A 39 -3.69 -4.25 10.17
N ASP A 40 -3.28 -3.47 11.16
CA ASP A 40 -2.60 -2.20 10.98
C ASP A 40 -1.16 -2.39 10.50
N VAL A 41 -0.59 -1.32 9.95
CA VAL A 41 0.83 -1.23 9.55
C VAL A 41 1.29 -2.36 8.61
N LEU A 42 0.38 -2.85 7.78
CA LEU A 42 0.66 -3.82 6.72
C LEU A 42 1.76 -3.30 5.78
N GLY A 43 2.81 -4.10 5.59
CA GLY A 43 3.95 -3.76 4.73
C GLY A 43 4.85 -2.66 5.30
N PHE A 44 4.85 -2.44 6.62
CA PHE A 44 5.67 -1.42 7.26
C PHE A 44 7.15 -1.56 6.88
N SER A 45 7.77 -0.49 6.37
CA SER A 45 9.19 -0.48 6.00
C SER A 45 9.63 -1.54 4.98
N MET A 46 8.69 -2.17 4.26
CA MET A 46 8.97 -3.17 3.24
C MET A 46 9.78 -2.55 2.07
N ARG A 47 10.77 -3.31 1.58
CA ARG A 47 11.72 -2.92 0.53
C ARG A 47 11.57 -3.69 -0.77
N GLY A 48 11.07 -4.92 -0.69
CA GLY A 48 10.90 -5.77 -1.87
C GLY A 48 9.95 -6.93 -1.60
N GLY A 49 9.64 -7.69 -2.66
CA GLY A 49 8.63 -8.74 -2.64
C GLY A 49 7.21 -8.24 -2.83
N GLU A 50 6.25 -9.14 -2.61
CA GLU A 50 4.84 -8.93 -2.96
C GLU A 50 3.93 -9.37 -1.81
N ILE A 51 2.92 -8.55 -1.50
CA ILE A 51 1.89 -8.88 -0.51
C ILE A 51 0.52 -8.75 -1.15
N TYR A 52 -0.32 -9.77 -0.98
CA TYR A 52 -1.68 -9.84 -1.48
C TYR A 52 -2.65 -10.08 -0.32
N VAL A 53 -3.63 -9.19 -0.14
CA VAL A 53 -4.70 -9.34 0.87
C VAL A 53 -6.04 -9.40 0.16
N ARG A 54 -6.84 -10.44 0.41
CA ARG A 54 -8.14 -10.62 -0.27
C ARG A 54 -9.18 -9.59 0.17
N GLU A 55 -9.21 -9.26 1.45
CA GLU A 55 -10.19 -8.34 2.04
C GLU A 55 -9.54 -6.99 2.35
N SER A 56 -10.02 -6.26 3.36
CA SER A 56 -9.48 -4.94 3.74
C SER A 56 -8.26 -5.04 4.66
N CYS A 57 -7.56 -3.92 4.82
CA CYS A 57 -6.46 -3.74 5.75
C CYS A 57 -6.70 -2.57 6.72
N GLY A 58 -5.88 -2.49 7.76
CA GLY A 58 -6.01 -1.51 8.83
C GLY A 58 -5.41 -0.13 8.52
N TYR A 59 -5.12 0.61 9.59
CA TYR A 59 -4.49 1.93 9.55
C TYR A 59 -3.04 1.83 9.07
N ARG A 60 -2.52 2.92 8.50
CA ARG A 60 -1.09 3.05 8.15
C ARG A 60 -0.56 1.92 7.26
N THR A 61 -1.43 1.40 6.42
CA THR A 61 -1.03 0.44 5.39
C THR A 61 0.03 1.09 4.49
N ALA A 62 1.11 0.35 4.19
CA ALA A 62 2.26 0.82 3.43
C ALA A 62 3.04 1.98 4.06
N LEU A 63 3.01 2.11 5.39
CA LEU A 63 3.87 3.05 6.13
C LEU A 63 5.35 2.80 5.81
N HIS A 64 6.08 3.83 5.40
CA HIS A 64 7.52 3.75 5.08
C HIS A 64 7.90 2.71 4.00
N LEU A 65 6.95 2.30 3.15
CA LEU A 65 7.22 1.45 1.99
C LEU A 65 8.23 2.15 1.06
N LYS A 66 9.30 1.46 0.64
CA LYS A 66 10.43 2.12 -0.04
C LYS A 66 11.08 1.24 -1.09
N GLU A 67 11.41 1.82 -2.23
CA GLU A 67 12.31 1.20 -3.21
C GLU A 67 13.76 1.32 -2.76
N TYR A 68 14.53 0.24 -2.92
CA TYR A 68 15.96 0.20 -2.66
C TYR A 68 16.66 -0.57 -3.77
N GLU A 69 17.65 0.07 -4.39
CA GLU A 69 18.37 -0.48 -5.55
C GLU A 69 17.42 -0.89 -6.68
N ASP A 70 17.42 -2.17 -7.05
CA ASP A 70 16.58 -2.79 -8.07
C ASP A 70 15.24 -3.31 -7.52
N LYS A 71 15.03 -3.25 -6.20
CA LYS A 71 13.83 -3.76 -5.53
C LYS A 71 12.69 -2.76 -5.60
N ARG A 72 11.53 -3.29 -6.00
CA ARG A 72 10.26 -2.57 -6.00
C ARG A 72 9.18 -3.37 -5.28
N PRO A 73 8.80 -2.99 -4.05
CA PRO A 73 7.79 -3.72 -3.30
C PRO A 73 6.40 -3.46 -3.87
N VAL A 74 5.56 -4.49 -3.85
CA VAL A 74 4.18 -4.42 -4.35
C VAL A 74 3.21 -4.88 -3.27
N LEU A 75 2.16 -4.09 -3.04
CA LEU A 75 1.06 -4.40 -2.15
C LEU A 75 -0.27 -4.33 -2.92
N VAL A 76 -1.03 -5.40 -2.92
CA VAL A 76 -2.37 -5.46 -3.54
C VAL A 76 -3.40 -5.88 -2.50
N VAL A 77 -4.45 -5.07 -2.34
CA VAL A 77 -5.52 -5.26 -1.37
C VAL A 77 -6.85 -5.31 -2.11
N GLY A 78 -7.61 -6.39 -1.89
CA GLY A 78 -8.91 -6.58 -2.52
C GLY A 78 -9.99 -5.66 -1.96
N GLY A 79 -9.91 -5.30 -0.68
CA GLY A 79 -10.79 -4.32 -0.03
C GLY A 79 -10.22 -2.90 -0.03
N THR A 80 -10.40 -2.24 1.10
CA THR A 80 -10.00 -0.85 1.37
C THR A 80 -8.94 -0.79 2.49
N SER A 81 -8.42 0.41 2.76
CA SER A 81 -7.58 0.73 3.91
C SER A 81 -8.27 1.81 4.75
N GLN A 82 -7.80 1.96 5.99
CA GLN A 82 -8.16 3.09 6.85
C GLN A 82 -7.14 4.23 6.69
N ASP A 83 -7.13 5.19 7.61
CA ASP A 83 -6.33 6.42 7.54
C ASP A 83 -4.83 6.17 7.36
N PHE A 84 -4.13 7.18 6.82
CA PHE A 84 -2.67 7.21 6.64
C PHE A 84 -2.13 6.14 5.67
N LEU A 85 -2.94 5.72 4.70
CA LEU A 85 -2.48 4.86 3.61
C LEU A 85 -1.28 5.49 2.90
N GLY A 86 -0.15 4.78 2.84
CA GLY A 86 1.06 5.23 2.18
C GLY A 86 1.81 6.36 2.90
N GLU A 87 1.61 6.49 4.22
CA GLU A 87 2.37 7.45 5.04
C GLU A 87 3.89 7.23 4.88
N TYR A 88 4.61 8.30 4.59
CA TYR A 88 6.07 8.32 4.33
C TYR A 88 6.55 7.32 3.26
N MET A 89 5.68 6.93 2.33
CA MET A 89 6.04 6.05 1.21
C MET A 89 7.11 6.72 0.33
N ALA A 90 8.22 6.02 0.09
CA ALA A 90 9.38 6.49 -0.67
C ALA A 90 9.66 5.67 -1.95
N GLY A 91 8.75 4.76 -2.30
CA GLY A 91 8.81 3.92 -3.50
C GLY A 91 7.82 2.75 -3.42
N GLY A 92 7.69 1.99 -4.50
CA GLY A 92 6.82 0.82 -4.55
C GLY A 92 5.46 1.10 -5.19
N ILE A 93 4.63 0.05 -5.22
CA ILE A 93 3.30 0.08 -5.83
C ILE A 93 2.29 -0.42 -4.80
N VAL A 94 1.28 0.39 -4.49
CA VAL A 94 0.15 0.02 -3.64
C VAL A 94 -1.12 0.07 -4.49
N ILE A 95 -1.93 -0.99 -4.46
CA ILE A 95 -3.17 -1.09 -5.21
C ILE A 95 -4.30 -1.52 -4.27
N LEU A 96 -5.31 -0.68 -4.10
CA LEU A 96 -6.56 -1.05 -3.44
C LEU A 96 -7.64 -1.18 -4.50
N LEU A 97 -8.31 -2.32 -4.50
CA LEU A 97 -9.29 -2.67 -5.50
C LEU A 97 -10.72 -2.36 -5.05
N ASP A 98 -11.01 -2.24 -3.76
CA ASP A 98 -12.38 -2.08 -3.24
C ASP A 98 -13.39 -2.99 -3.98
N LEU A 99 -13.11 -4.29 -4.06
CA LEU A 99 -13.86 -5.29 -4.84
C LEU A 99 -15.35 -5.34 -4.49
N ARG A 100 -15.73 -4.85 -3.31
CA ARG A 100 -17.10 -4.82 -2.80
C ARG A 100 -17.79 -3.46 -2.93
N GLY A 101 -17.10 -2.43 -3.46
CA GLY A 101 -17.67 -1.10 -3.67
C GLY A 101 -18.07 -0.41 -2.37
N GLN A 102 -17.27 -0.56 -1.32
CA GLN A 102 -17.52 0.07 -0.02
C GLN A 102 -17.18 1.57 -0.01
N GLY A 103 -16.34 2.01 -0.94
CA GLY A 103 -15.77 3.35 -0.93
C GLY A 103 -14.65 3.51 0.10
N TYR A 104 -13.89 4.60 -0.03
CA TYR A 104 -12.79 4.89 0.89
C TYR A 104 -13.28 5.83 1.99
N ASN A 105 -13.13 5.40 3.24
CA ASN A 105 -13.26 6.26 4.42
C ASN A 105 -11.89 6.40 5.10
N ALA A 106 -10.89 6.78 4.31
CA ALA A 106 -9.50 6.96 4.75
C ALA A 106 -9.11 8.42 4.57
N HIS A 107 -8.44 8.97 5.57
CA HIS A 107 -7.94 10.34 5.57
C HIS A 107 -6.42 10.35 5.57
N PHE A 108 -5.85 11.49 5.18
CA PHE A 108 -4.40 11.72 5.13
C PHE A 108 -3.66 10.73 4.23
N ILE A 109 -4.31 10.29 3.14
CA ILE A 109 -3.72 9.37 2.16
C ILE A 109 -2.48 10.03 1.56
N GLY A 110 -1.35 9.31 1.61
CA GLY A 110 -0.07 9.76 1.08
C GLY A 110 0.66 10.79 1.94
N THR A 111 0.32 10.96 3.23
CA THR A 111 1.02 11.93 4.08
C THR A 111 2.53 11.71 4.08
N GLY A 112 3.31 12.74 3.75
CA GLY A 112 4.77 12.64 3.66
C GLY A 112 5.29 11.70 2.55
N MET A 113 4.48 11.34 1.56
CA MET A 113 4.93 10.52 0.42
C MET A 113 6.04 11.24 -0.37
N HIS A 114 7.17 10.57 -0.56
CA HIS A 114 8.34 11.04 -1.30
C HIS A 114 8.57 10.30 -2.62
N GLY A 115 7.94 9.14 -2.82
CA GLY A 115 8.09 8.34 -4.03
C GLY A 115 7.12 7.16 -4.12
N GLY A 116 7.00 6.58 -5.33
CA GLY A 116 6.17 5.41 -5.60
C GLY A 116 4.79 5.75 -6.17
N ALA A 117 3.88 4.77 -6.17
CA ALA A 117 2.54 4.92 -6.70
C ALA A 117 1.48 4.21 -5.86
N ILE A 118 0.35 4.89 -5.62
CA ILE A 118 -0.87 4.33 -5.02
C ILE A 118 -1.99 4.40 -6.07
N TYR A 119 -2.65 3.26 -6.29
CA TYR A 119 -3.81 3.11 -7.16
C TYR A 119 -5.01 2.72 -6.32
N LEU A 120 -6.10 3.47 -6.43
CA LEU A 120 -7.35 3.20 -5.72
C LEU A 120 -8.45 3.02 -6.76
N ARG A 121 -9.09 1.86 -6.83
CA ARG A 121 -10.28 1.69 -7.67
C ARG A 121 -11.47 2.33 -6.96
N GLY A 122 -12.13 3.28 -7.60
CA GLY A 122 -13.24 4.07 -7.07
C GLY A 122 -12.93 5.57 -7.08
N THR A 123 -13.55 6.31 -6.17
CA THR A 123 -13.37 7.76 -5.99
C THR A 123 -12.84 8.04 -4.58
N VAL A 124 -12.02 9.08 -4.46
CA VAL A 124 -11.66 9.69 -3.17
C VAL A 124 -11.97 11.17 -3.25
N GLU A 125 -12.40 11.73 -2.13
CA GLU A 125 -12.64 13.16 -2.01
C GLU A 125 -11.31 13.93 -1.86
N PRO A 126 -11.23 15.19 -2.33
CA PRO A 126 -9.99 15.97 -2.26
C PRO A 126 -9.42 16.16 -0.84
N ASP A 127 -10.26 16.15 0.19
CA ASP A 127 -9.86 16.30 1.59
C ASP A 127 -9.29 15.01 2.21
N GLN A 128 -9.53 13.86 1.58
CA GLN A 128 -8.98 12.57 2.00
C GLN A 128 -7.50 12.42 1.65
N VAL A 129 -7.01 13.17 0.67
CA VAL A 129 -5.63 13.14 0.18
C VAL A 129 -4.89 14.37 0.68
N VAL A 130 -3.65 14.19 1.18
CA VAL A 130 -2.87 15.36 1.62
C VAL A 130 -2.46 16.23 0.42
N PRO A 131 -2.38 17.56 0.55
CA PRO A 131 -1.89 18.43 -0.53
C PRO A 131 -0.35 18.41 -0.62
N THR A 132 0.25 17.30 -1.03
CA THR A 132 1.69 17.20 -1.27
C THR A 132 2.02 16.44 -2.56
N GLY A 133 2.31 17.15 -3.66
CA GLY A 133 2.79 16.55 -4.91
C GLY A 133 1.88 16.76 -6.13
N ARG A 134 2.32 16.34 -7.32
CA ARG A 134 1.51 16.35 -8.55
C ARG A 134 0.50 15.19 -8.49
N PHE A 135 -0.72 15.50 -8.06
CA PHE A 135 -1.84 14.57 -8.06
C PHE A 135 -2.46 14.49 -9.46
N TRP A 136 -2.69 13.28 -9.95
CA TRP A 136 -3.41 13.05 -11.18
C TRP A 136 -4.59 12.13 -10.92
N THR A 137 -5.79 12.68 -10.85
CA THR A 137 -7.00 11.86 -11.00
C THR A 137 -7.12 11.49 -12.47
N VAL A 138 -6.67 10.29 -12.84
CA VAL A 138 -6.81 9.79 -14.21
C VAL A 138 -8.19 9.15 -14.34
N MET A 139 -9.15 9.92 -14.86
CA MET A 139 -10.46 9.40 -15.19
C MET A 139 -10.37 8.63 -16.53
N SER A 140 -10.38 7.30 -16.49
CA SER A 140 -10.58 6.49 -17.70
C SER A 140 -12.07 6.13 -17.85
N PRO A 141 -12.67 6.23 -19.05
CA PRO A 141 -14.05 5.80 -19.26
C PRO A 141 -14.22 4.32 -18.88
N GLY A 142 -15.07 4.06 -17.88
CA GLY A 142 -15.41 2.69 -17.43
C GLY A 142 -14.57 2.13 -16.29
N LEU A 143 -13.53 2.85 -15.81
CA LEU A 143 -12.77 2.44 -14.63
C LEU A 143 -12.30 3.67 -13.85
N TRP A 144 -12.97 3.96 -12.74
CA TRP A 144 -12.55 5.00 -11.81
C TRP A 144 -11.31 4.52 -11.07
N ILE A 145 -10.12 5.05 -11.42
CA ILE A 145 -8.88 4.82 -10.68
C ILE A 145 -8.35 6.17 -10.23
N VAL A 146 -8.19 6.32 -8.92
CA VAL A 146 -7.39 7.40 -8.36
C VAL A 146 -5.93 6.97 -8.40
N PHE A 147 -5.09 7.84 -8.94
CA PHE A 147 -3.66 7.60 -9.07
C PHE A 147 -2.86 8.67 -8.33
N LEU A 148 -2.11 8.23 -7.34
CA LEU A 148 -1.21 9.08 -6.56
C LEU A 148 0.21 8.65 -6.91
N LYS A 149 0.97 9.52 -7.58
CA LYS A 149 2.39 9.26 -7.86
C LYS A 149 3.21 10.46 -7.50
N GLN A 150 4.20 10.23 -6.66
CA GLN A 150 5.24 11.20 -6.38
C GLN A 150 6.48 10.80 -7.17
N GLU A 151 6.91 11.67 -8.09
CA GLU A 151 8.20 11.48 -8.76
C GLU A 151 9.32 11.76 -7.76
N ARG A 152 10.30 10.85 -7.73
CA ARG A 152 11.48 11.01 -6.88
C ARG A 152 12.18 12.29 -7.31
N THR A 153 12.31 13.26 -6.40
CA THR A 153 13.26 14.35 -6.62
C THR A 153 14.65 13.70 -6.68
N ARG A 154 15.24 13.63 -7.88
CA ARG A 154 16.62 13.18 -8.03
C ARG A 154 17.48 14.10 -7.17
N LYS A 155 17.91 13.63 -5.99
CA LYS A 155 19.10 14.19 -5.37
C LYS A 155 20.23 13.89 -6.35
N ARG A 156 20.73 14.93 -7.00
CA ARG A 156 22.03 14.88 -7.68
C ARG A 156 23.03 14.44 -6.61
N SER A 157 23.53 13.21 -6.72
CA SER A 157 24.81 12.82 -6.12
C SER A 157 25.93 13.41 -6.96
#